data_AF-A0AAX2ESP1-F1
#
_entry.id   AF-A0AAX2ESP1-F1
#
_cell.length_a   1.000
_cell.length_b   1.000
_cell.length_c   1.000
_cell.angle_alpha   90.00
_cell.angle_beta   90.00
_cell.angle_gamma   90.00
#
_symmetry.space_group_name_H-M   'P 1'
#
loop_
_entity.id
_entity.type
_entity.pdbx_description
1 polymer ?
#
loop_
_entity_poly.entity_id
_entity_poly.type
_entity_poly.pdbx_seq_one_letter_code
_entity_poly.pdbx_strand_id
1 'polypeptide(L)' 'MEFEWDVTKARSNQRKHGIRFEEAVSVFEDPYHLSIQDRFENGE' A
#
# COMPACT_ATOMS: atom_id res chain seq x y z
N MET A 1 -10.15 -6.63 -5.05
CA MET A 1 -9.39 -5.40 -5.31
C MET A 1 -8.19 -5.81 -6.13
N GLU A 2 -7.99 -5.24 -7.31
CA GLU A 2 -6.84 -5.57 -8.16
C GLU A 2 -5.75 -4.53 -7.91
N PHE A 3 -4.54 -4.99 -7.60
CA PHE A 3 -3.37 -4.14 -7.39
C PHE A 3 -2.35 -4.41 -8.49
N GLU A 4 -1.82 -3.34 -9.05
CA GLU A 4 -0.73 -3.41 -10.03
C GLU A 4 0.39 -2.46 -9.63
N TRP A 5 1.61 -2.84 -9.99
CA TRP A 5 2.78 -2.00 -9.81
C TRP A 5 3.87 -2.35 -10.80
N ASP A 6 4.74 -1.38 -11.06
CA ASP A 6 5.97 -1.59 -11.80
C ASP A 6 6.94 -2.51 -11.04
N VAL A 7 7.53 -3.48 -11.76
CA VAL A 7 8.45 -4.47 -11.19
C VAL A 7 9.73 -3.83 -10.66
N THR A 8 10.21 -2.78 -11.32
CA THR A 8 11.42 -2.05 -10.88
C THR A 8 11.15 -1.31 -9.58
N LYS A 9 9.97 -0.69 -9.45
CA LYS A 9 9.50 -0.06 -8.21
C LYS A 9 9.36 -1.07 -7.09
N ALA A 10 8.75 -2.23 -7.33
CA ALA A 10 8.61 -3.27 -6.31
C ALA A 10 9.97 -3.75 -5.76
N ARG A 11 10.93 -4.01 -6.66
CA ARG A 11 12.30 -4.39 -6.27
C ARG A 11 13.00 -3.27 -5.49
N SER A 12 12.84 -2.02 -5.91
CA SER A 12 13.40 -0.87 -5.20
C SER A 12 12.78 -0.72 -3.80
N ASN A 13 11.45 -0.87 -3.69
CA ASN A 13 10.73 -0.78 -2.43
C ASN A 13 11.17 -1.86 -1.45
N GLN A 14 11.27 -3.11 -1.90
CA GLN A 14 11.75 -4.21 -1.06
C GLN A 14 13.17 -3.95 -0.54
N ARG A 15 14.07 -3.43 -1.39
CA ARG A 15 15.44 -3.09 -0.96
C ARG A 15 15.48 -1.93 0.03
N LYS A 16 14.62 -0.93 -0.15
CA LYS A 16 14.59 0.29 0.69
C LYS A 16 13.88 0.08 2.03
N HIS A 17 12.80 -0.70 2.03
CA HIS A 17 11.86 -0.78 3.15
C HIS A 17 11.71 -2.19 3.72
N GLY A 18 12.30 -3.20 3.08
CA GLY A 18 12.23 -4.60 3.54
C GLY A 18 10.89 -5.30 3.30
N ILE A 19 9.90 -4.58 2.77
CA ILE A 19 8.52 -5.08 2.59
C ILE A 19 8.19 -5.12 1.09
N ARG A 20 7.64 -6.25 0.66
CA ARG A 20 7.12 -6.46 -0.70
C ARG A 20 5.70 -5.90 -0.81
N PHE A 21 5.32 -5.41 -1.98
CA PHE A 21 3.96 -4.90 -2.18
C PHE A 21 2.91 -6.02 -2.09
N GLU A 22 3.24 -7.22 -2.54
CA GLU A 22 2.42 -8.43 -2.37
C GLU A 22 2.04 -8.65 -0.90
N GLU A 23 3.01 -8.49 0.01
CA GLU A 23 2.78 -8.65 1.45
C GLU A 23 2.00 -7.46 2.02
N ALA A 24 2.34 -6.24 1.59
CA ALA A 24 1.67 -5.03 2.06
C ALA A 24 0.18 -5.00 1.71
N VAL A 25 -0.21 -5.59 0.58
CA VAL A 25 -1.62 -5.67 0.16
C VAL A 25 -2.49 -6.42 1.16
N SER A 26 -1.94 -7.37 1.90
CA SER A 26 -2.69 -8.14 2.90
C SER A 26 -3.35 -7.26 3.98
N VAL A 27 -2.84 -6.05 4.22
CA VAL A 27 -3.45 -5.09 5.16
C VAL A 27 -4.88 -4.71 4.76
N PHE A 28 -5.20 -4.73 3.46
CA PHE A 28 -6.54 -4.41 2.96
C PHE A 28 -7.52 -5.58 3.09
N GLU A 29 -7.02 -6.78 3.36
CA GLU A 29 -7.83 -7.98 3.59
C GLU A 29 -8.14 -8.20 5.07
N ASP A 30 -7.47 -7.48 5.98
CA ASP A 30 -7.73 -7.57 7.41
C ASP A 30 -9.10 -6.94 7.75
N PRO A 31 -10.05 -7.71 8.31
CA PRO A 31 -11.37 -7.21 8.71
C PRO A 31 -11.31 -6.15 9.82
N TYR A 32 -10.17 -6.03 10.51
CA TYR A 32 -9.93 -5.05 11.58
C TYR A 32 -8.92 -3.96 11.17
N HIS A 33 -8.57 -3.86 9.88
CA HIS A 33 -7.65 -2.81 9.43
C HIS A 33 -8.16 -1.42 9.81
N LEU A 34 -7.24 -0.58 10.28
CA LEU A 34 -7.51 0.83 10.59
C LEU A 34 -7.02 1.69 9.44
N SER A 35 -7.90 2.49 8.85
CA SER A 35 -7.56 3.50 7.87
C SER A 35 -7.93 4.88 8.40
N ILE A 36 -6.97 5.80 8.38
CA ILE A 36 -7.15 7.19 8.80
C ILE A 36 -6.79 8.06 7.59
N GLN A 37 -7.73 8.88 7.15
CA GLN A 37 -7.47 9.86 6.11
C GLN A 37 -6.63 11.00 6.70
N ASP A 38 -5.34 11.03 6.35
CA ASP A 38 -4.39 12.03 6.87
C ASP A 38 -4.62 13.43 6.25
N ARG A 39 -5.14 13.49 5.02
CA ARG A 39 -5.34 14.76 4.28
C ARG A 39 -6.76 14.88 3.71
N PHE A 40 -7.38 16.03 3.97
CA PHE A 40 -8.53 16.50 3.21
C PHE A 40 -8.01 17.15 1.92
N GLU A 41 -8.08 16.43 0.80
CA GLU A 41 -8.06 17.06 -0.51
C GLU A 41 -9.51 17.27 -0.93
N ASN A 42 -9.87 18.53 -1.18
CA ASN A 42 -11.19 19.08 -1.52
C ASN A 42 -11.99 19.57 -0.30
N GLY A 43 -11.92 20.88 -0.06
CA GLY A 43 -13.03 21.60 0.58
C GLY A 43 -14.23 21.73 -0.36
N GLU A 44 -14.76 20.60 -0.85
CA GLU A 44 -16.12 20.46 -1.39
C GLU A 44 -16.90 19.47 -0.51
#